data_AF-A0A2N2NDX7-F1
#
_entry.id   AF-A0A2N2NDX7-F1
#
_cell.length_a   1.000
_cell.length_b   1.000
_cell.length_c   1.000
_cell.angle_alpha   90.00
_cell.angle_beta   90.00
_cell.angle_gamma   90.00
#
_symmetry.space_group_name_H-M   'P 1'
#
loop_
_entity.id
_entity.type
_entity.pdbx_description
1 polymer ?
#
loop_
_entity_poly.entity_id
_entity_poly.type
_entity_poly.pdbx_seq_one_letter_code
_entity_poly.pdbx_strand_id
1 'polypeptide(L)'
;MKPNYRVILSILILISMLGALFTNFSIASSQEESPYHTYLPLIFKNIIPDPPSYFSTTWYVTLGMLQTMSTGQRNIYYKGVHAGNLTAPAGRQDQLVILHFGRPRKVDTQIGTRVYFDTSGEVTSIKDIIIYTKDFINGYMVGALANNDTESKLDLGVGTSNLNYEYWDEGVCLGYFCTTEDAYNHGKAWAQMVITLNDWVKTQGYASRVSVAGASDIELAWNSALISHAWVKGFDDYDQGKYIFYNFGACEGCDIGINLTKPPDPYKDLTGDWTHAKVHYSAWGAPPAWPIPEIYLNNGYNANQWANISKVGVMLGYVPIYFFSPLSQYQACLGNNDPSCPYMDNTPQEAWIQLYKAINARPETAQKYIPYMTDIDWP
;
A
#
# COMPACT_ATOMS: atom_id res chain seq x y z
N MET A 1 -52.87 -61.28 -18.47
CA MET A 1 -52.96 -60.01 -19.23
C MET A 1 -53.55 -58.93 -18.33
N LYS A 2 -53.01 -57.70 -18.42
CA LYS A 2 -53.50 -56.43 -17.83
C LYS A 2 -53.59 -56.34 -16.28
N PRO A 3 -52.94 -55.34 -15.66
CA PRO A 3 -52.93 -55.16 -14.20
C PRO A 3 -54.14 -54.34 -13.69
N ASN A 4 -54.52 -54.55 -12.44
CA ASN A 4 -55.55 -53.77 -11.77
C ASN A 4 -54.95 -52.61 -10.96
N TYR A 5 -55.58 -51.44 -11.08
CA TYR A 5 -55.32 -50.27 -10.23
C TYR A 5 -55.77 -50.54 -8.80
N ARG A 6 -54.84 -50.47 -7.84
CA ARG A 6 -55.03 -50.11 -6.40
C ARG A 6 -53.72 -50.32 -5.63
N VAL A 7 -52.93 -49.26 -5.47
CA VAL A 7 -52.28 -48.74 -4.24
C VAL A 7 -51.50 -47.49 -4.67
N ILE A 8 -52.19 -46.36 -4.87
CA ILE A 8 -51.57 -45.03 -4.89
C ILE A 8 -52.05 -44.32 -3.62
N LEU A 9 -51.56 -44.80 -2.47
CA LEU A 9 -51.86 -44.23 -1.15
C LEU A 9 -50.77 -44.54 -0.12
N SER A 10 -49.49 -44.51 -0.53
CA SER A 10 -48.35 -44.73 0.38
C SER A 10 -47.11 -43.87 0.05
N ILE A 11 -47.24 -42.89 -0.85
CA ILE A 11 -46.19 -41.90 -1.15
C ILE A 11 -46.82 -40.49 -1.11
N LEU A 12 -47.41 -40.14 0.04
CA LEU A 12 -48.01 -38.81 0.29
C LEU A 12 -47.79 -38.31 1.73
N ILE A 13 -46.86 -38.93 2.47
CA ILE A 13 -46.35 -38.47 3.77
C ILE A 13 -44.83 -38.62 3.78
N LEU A 14 -44.14 -37.93 2.87
CA LEU A 14 -42.68 -37.75 2.92
C LEU A 14 -42.17 -36.52 2.13
N ILE A 15 -43.08 -35.60 1.77
CA ILE A 15 -42.76 -34.34 1.07
C ILE A 15 -43.49 -33.18 1.78
N SER A 16 -43.14 -32.96 3.04
CA SER A 16 -43.62 -31.83 3.87
C SER A 16 -42.55 -31.24 4.79
N MET A 17 -41.27 -31.59 4.60
CA MET A 17 -40.12 -31.00 5.30
C MET A 17 -38.95 -30.75 4.34
N LEU A 18 -39.15 -29.93 3.30
CA LEU A 18 -38.09 -29.33 2.46
C LEU A 18 -38.73 -28.31 1.50
N GLY A 19 -39.26 -27.22 2.06
CA GLY A 19 -40.05 -26.22 1.31
C GLY A 19 -40.12 -24.87 2.02
N ALA A 20 -39.03 -24.42 2.63
CA ALA A 20 -38.95 -23.16 3.37
C ALA A 20 -37.52 -22.57 3.35
N LEU A 21 -36.89 -22.49 2.17
CA LEU A 21 -35.68 -21.70 1.95
C LEU A 21 -35.78 -20.99 0.59
N PHE A 22 -35.65 -19.66 0.61
CA PHE A 22 -35.72 -18.71 -0.52
C PHE A 22 -37.15 -18.60 -1.14
N THR A 23 -37.75 -17.41 -1.31
CA THR A 23 -37.19 -16.09 -1.66
C THR A 23 -37.80 -14.91 -0.89
N ASN A 24 -37.11 -13.75 -0.88
CA ASN A 24 -37.64 -12.46 -0.41
C ASN A 24 -38.57 -11.84 -1.50
N PHE A 25 -39.19 -10.64 -1.45
CA PHE A 25 -39.11 -9.36 -0.68
C PHE A 25 -40.54 -8.70 -0.78
N SER A 26 -40.95 -7.56 -0.17
CA SER A 26 -40.32 -6.50 0.65
C SER A 26 -41.36 -5.59 1.39
N ILE A 27 -40.85 -4.76 2.32
CA ILE A 27 -41.30 -3.40 2.73
C ILE A 27 -42.59 -3.18 3.58
N ALA A 28 -42.34 -2.48 4.70
CA ALA A 28 -43.21 -1.61 5.52
C ALA A 28 -44.37 -2.18 6.37
N SER A 29 -44.09 -2.34 7.66
CA SER A 29 -44.84 -1.62 8.69
C SER A 29 -43.89 -1.17 9.81
N SER A 30 -44.11 0.02 10.36
CA SER A 30 -43.28 0.64 11.38
C SER A 30 -43.23 -0.15 12.69
N GLN A 31 -42.03 -0.34 13.24
CA GLN A 31 -41.87 -0.42 14.70
C GLN A 31 -41.34 0.92 15.18
N GLU A 32 -42.16 1.56 16.01
CA GLU A 32 -41.88 2.82 16.69
C GLU A 32 -40.64 2.63 17.59
N GLU A 33 -39.68 3.54 17.51
CA GLU A 33 -38.49 3.48 18.35
C GLU A 33 -38.87 3.68 19.82
N SER A 34 -38.22 2.94 20.73
CA SER A 34 -38.47 3.06 22.17
C SER A 34 -38.26 4.51 22.62
N PRO A 35 -39.22 5.14 23.33
CA PRO A 35 -39.08 6.51 23.82
C PRO A 35 -37.99 6.67 24.90
N TYR A 36 -37.35 5.56 25.32
CA TYR A 36 -36.29 5.53 26.32
C TYR A 36 -34.98 4.99 25.72
N HIS A 37 -34.29 5.84 24.99
CA HIS A 37 -32.89 5.61 24.61
C HIS A 37 -31.97 5.91 25.81
N THR A 38 -31.64 4.87 26.58
CA THR A 38 -30.63 4.98 27.63
C THR A 38 -29.23 4.89 27.00
N TYR A 39 -28.69 6.04 26.59
CA TYR A 39 -27.28 6.16 26.26
C TYR A 39 -26.45 6.03 27.55
N LEU A 40 -26.11 4.79 27.92
CA LEU A 40 -24.99 4.57 28.82
C LEU A 40 -23.75 5.15 28.15
N PRO A 41 -23.01 6.08 28.78
CA PRO A 41 -21.71 6.47 28.28
C PRO A 41 -20.80 5.25 28.40
N LEU A 42 -20.64 4.53 27.29
CA LEU A 42 -19.52 3.63 27.09
C LEU A 42 -18.27 4.50 27.11
N ILE A 43 -17.71 4.67 28.31
CA ILE A 43 -16.33 5.09 28.50
C ILE A 43 -15.47 3.91 28.01
N PHE A 44 -15.42 3.73 26.69
CA PHE A 44 -14.24 3.21 26.06
C PHE A 44 -13.13 4.17 26.45
N LYS A 45 -12.38 3.76 27.47
CA LYS A 45 -11.01 4.24 27.63
C LYS A 45 -10.37 3.93 26.27
N ASN A 46 -9.98 4.97 25.52
CA ASN A 46 -9.34 4.81 24.21
C ASN A 46 -7.96 4.18 24.43
N ILE A 47 -7.98 2.87 24.65
CA ILE A 47 -6.80 2.01 24.68
C ILE A 47 -6.37 1.94 23.23
N ILE A 48 -5.34 2.71 22.92
CA ILE A 48 -4.55 2.51 21.71
C ILE A 48 -4.03 1.06 21.83
N PRO A 49 -4.37 0.17 20.89
CA PRO A 49 -3.86 -1.19 20.92
C PRO A 49 -2.34 -1.12 20.77
N ASP A 50 -1.65 -2.11 21.33
CA ASP A 50 -0.20 -2.18 21.16
C ASP A 50 0.12 -2.27 19.65
N PRO A 51 1.10 -1.50 19.16
CA PRO A 51 1.58 -1.61 17.78
C PRO A 51 2.18 -2.99 17.52
N PRO A 52 2.42 -3.37 16.25
CA PRO A 52 3.22 -4.54 15.92
C PRO A 52 4.53 -4.60 16.73
N SER A 53 4.95 -5.78 17.16
CA SER A 53 6.13 -5.95 18.03
C SER A 53 7.47 -5.76 17.30
N TYR A 54 7.43 -5.56 15.99
CA TYR A 54 8.56 -5.40 15.09
C TYR A 54 8.17 -4.44 13.95
N PHE A 55 9.17 -3.84 13.31
CA PHE A 55 9.02 -3.08 12.07
C PHE A 55 9.93 -3.66 11.01
N SER A 56 9.60 -3.45 9.74
CA SER A 56 10.43 -3.82 8.60
C SER A 56 11.11 -2.60 8.00
N THR A 57 12.37 -2.78 7.57
CA THR A 57 13.08 -1.76 6.79
C THR A 57 12.70 -1.87 5.31
N THR A 58 12.47 -0.71 4.70
CA THR A 58 12.22 -0.43 3.30
C THR A 58 13.42 0.36 2.75
N TRP A 59 13.72 0.27 1.45
CA TRP A 59 14.97 0.84 0.91
C TRP A 59 14.77 1.71 -0.32
N TYR A 60 15.46 2.86 -0.34
CA TYR A 60 15.87 3.49 -1.60
C TYR A 60 16.97 2.63 -2.22
N VAL A 61 16.67 2.03 -3.37
CA VAL A 61 17.62 1.18 -4.10
C VAL A 61 18.62 2.07 -4.81
N THR A 62 19.89 1.93 -4.44
CA THR A 62 21.03 2.65 -5.05
C THR A 62 21.83 1.75 -5.98
N LEU A 63 22.65 2.36 -6.84
CA LEU A 63 23.66 1.63 -7.62
C LEU A 63 24.52 0.69 -6.77
N GLY A 64 24.85 1.08 -5.53
CA GLY A 64 25.59 0.24 -4.59
C GLY A 64 24.88 -1.07 -4.27
N MET A 65 23.55 -1.09 -4.17
CA MET A 65 22.77 -2.32 -3.96
C MET A 65 22.77 -3.25 -5.18
N LEU A 66 22.92 -2.70 -6.38
CA LEU A 66 22.89 -3.46 -7.64
C LEU A 66 24.23 -4.14 -7.98
N GLN A 67 25.33 -3.75 -7.33
CA GLN A 67 26.67 -4.29 -7.56
C GLN A 67 26.78 -5.75 -7.10
N THR A 68 27.39 -6.59 -7.94
CA THR A 68 27.75 -7.98 -7.62
C THR A 68 29.02 -8.01 -6.79
N MET A 69 28.97 -8.65 -5.62
CA MET A 69 30.11 -8.86 -4.74
C MET A 69 31.02 -10.00 -5.24
N SER A 70 32.20 -10.14 -4.65
CA SER A 70 33.12 -11.28 -4.87
C SER A 70 32.52 -12.65 -4.55
N THR A 71 31.41 -12.70 -3.80
CA THR A 71 30.61 -13.91 -3.51
C THR A 71 29.71 -14.34 -4.67
N GLY A 72 29.61 -13.54 -5.74
CA GLY A 72 28.71 -13.77 -6.87
C GLY A 72 27.27 -13.32 -6.65
N GLN A 73 26.91 -12.88 -5.43
CA GLN A 73 25.60 -12.30 -5.11
C GLN A 73 25.66 -10.77 -5.15
N ARG A 74 24.52 -10.12 -5.45
CA ARG A 74 24.42 -8.65 -5.40
C ARG A 74 24.16 -8.14 -4.00
N ASN A 75 24.54 -6.90 -3.70
CA ASN A 75 24.30 -6.29 -2.39
C ASN A 75 22.80 -6.30 -1.97
N ILE A 76 21.88 -6.22 -2.93
CA ILE A 76 20.42 -6.32 -2.67
C ILE A 76 19.99 -7.71 -2.14
N TYR A 77 20.70 -8.80 -2.50
CA TYR A 77 20.50 -10.12 -1.88
C TYR A 77 20.78 -10.06 -0.38
N TYR A 78 21.84 -9.37 0.03
CA TYR A 78 22.21 -9.23 1.44
C TYR A 78 21.26 -8.30 2.23
N LYS A 79 20.66 -7.30 1.59
CA LYS A 79 19.51 -6.57 2.16
C LYS A 79 18.31 -7.50 2.37
N GLY A 80 18.07 -8.43 1.44
CA GLY A 80 17.11 -9.53 1.62
C GLY A 80 17.44 -10.40 2.83
N VAL A 81 18.68 -10.87 2.97
CA VAL A 81 19.13 -11.67 4.13
C VAL A 81 18.94 -10.89 5.44
N HIS A 82 19.19 -9.58 5.44
CA HIS A 82 18.94 -8.73 6.60
C HIS A 82 17.44 -8.68 6.98
N ALA A 83 16.54 -8.46 6.01
CA ALA A 83 15.10 -8.52 6.24
C ALA A 83 14.66 -9.90 6.79
N GLY A 84 15.18 -10.98 6.20
CA GLY A 84 14.92 -12.35 6.67
C GLY A 84 15.42 -12.59 8.11
N ASN A 85 16.50 -11.94 8.54
CA ASN A 85 16.99 -12.05 9.92
C ASN A 85 16.11 -11.31 10.95
N LEU A 86 15.28 -10.35 10.52
CA LEU A 86 14.33 -9.66 11.39
C LEU A 86 13.12 -10.54 11.79
N THR A 87 12.99 -11.76 11.24
CA THR A 87 11.97 -12.73 11.67
C THR A 87 12.36 -13.55 12.92
N ALA A 88 13.48 -13.21 13.56
CA ALA A 88 13.90 -13.84 14.82
C ALA A 88 13.18 -13.23 16.04
N PRO A 89 12.79 -14.02 17.06
CA PRO A 89 12.83 -15.49 17.11
C PRO A 89 11.70 -16.10 16.27
N ALA A 90 11.92 -17.30 15.71
CA ALA A 90 10.97 -17.97 14.82
C ALA A 90 9.52 -17.97 15.34
N GLY A 91 8.60 -17.62 14.43
CA GLY A 91 7.18 -17.50 14.64
C GLY A 91 6.57 -16.78 13.44
N ARG A 92 5.43 -16.11 13.63
CA ARG A 92 4.82 -15.29 12.57
C ARG A 92 5.18 -13.81 12.76
N GLN A 93 6.27 -13.38 12.12
CA GLN A 93 6.73 -12.00 12.02
C GLN A 93 6.53 -11.47 10.59
N ASP A 94 5.27 -11.36 10.16
CA ASP A 94 4.95 -10.89 8.80
C ASP A 94 5.47 -9.46 8.57
N GLN A 95 6.29 -9.27 7.54
CA GLN A 95 6.90 -8.00 7.16
C GLN A 95 6.28 -7.46 5.87
N LEU A 96 6.19 -6.13 5.80
CA LEU A 96 5.96 -5.42 4.55
C LEU A 96 7.21 -4.63 4.18
N VAL A 97 7.73 -4.81 2.99
CA VAL A 97 8.96 -4.16 2.51
C VAL A 97 8.69 -3.51 1.18
N ILE A 98 9.21 -2.30 0.96
CA ILE A 98 9.26 -1.67 -0.35
C ILE A 98 10.72 -1.58 -0.81
N LEU A 99 10.96 -1.88 -2.08
CA LEU A 99 12.22 -1.63 -2.77
C LEU A 99 11.99 -0.49 -3.75
N HIS A 100 12.32 0.73 -3.36
CA HIS A 100 12.09 1.91 -4.19
C HIS A 100 13.24 2.07 -5.21
N PHE A 101 13.00 1.68 -6.45
CA PHE A 101 13.96 1.77 -7.56
C PHE A 101 14.07 3.20 -8.15
N GLY A 102 13.51 4.22 -7.50
CA GLY A 102 13.57 5.61 -7.92
C GLY A 102 12.65 5.96 -9.10
N ARG A 103 12.96 7.11 -9.71
CA ARG A 103 12.05 7.81 -10.62
C ARG A 103 11.88 7.11 -11.98
N PRO A 104 10.70 7.23 -12.63
CA PRO A 104 10.46 6.66 -13.95
C PRO A 104 11.48 7.07 -15.00
N ARG A 105 11.91 6.12 -15.84
CA ARG A 105 12.90 6.35 -16.89
C ARG A 105 12.61 5.49 -18.12
N LYS A 106 12.93 6.05 -19.28
CA LYS A 106 12.95 5.35 -20.55
C LYS A 106 14.19 5.74 -21.34
N VAL A 107 14.87 4.74 -21.89
CA VAL A 107 15.96 4.91 -22.87
C VAL A 107 15.62 3.98 -24.04
N ASP A 108 15.52 4.56 -25.23
CA ASP A 108 15.00 3.91 -26.44
C ASP A 108 13.65 3.19 -26.19
N THR A 109 13.65 1.86 -26.21
CA THR A 109 12.49 1.00 -25.96
C THR A 109 12.44 0.41 -24.56
N GLN A 110 13.49 0.63 -23.75
CA GLN A 110 13.58 0.10 -22.39
C GLN A 110 12.89 1.04 -21.41
N ILE A 111 11.82 0.54 -20.79
CA ILE A 111 11.13 1.18 -19.66
C ILE A 111 11.73 0.62 -18.35
N GLY A 112 11.81 1.46 -17.33
CA GLY A 112 12.33 1.14 -16.01
C GLY A 112 12.47 2.40 -15.19
N THR A 113 13.49 2.47 -14.33
CA THR A 113 13.73 3.65 -13.49
C THR A 113 15.16 4.17 -13.62
N ARG A 114 15.38 5.36 -13.07
CA ARG A 114 16.70 5.85 -12.68
C ARG A 114 16.81 5.71 -11.17
N VAL A 115 17.64 4.77 -10.73
CA VAL A 115 17.86 4.46 -9.31
C VAL A 115 18.60 5.57 -8.57
N TYR A 116 18.54 5.53 -7.25
CA TYR A 116 19.14 6.56 -6.40
C TYR A 116 20.66 6.60 -6.58
N PHE A 117 21.18 7.83 -6.63
CA PHE A 117 22.56 8.20 -6.94
C PHE A 117 23.11 7.76 -8.31
N ASP A 118 22.27 7.32 -9.24
CA ASP A 118 22.69 7.13 -10.63
C ASP A 118 22.84 8.48 -11.35
N THR A 119 24.06 8.81 -11.76
CA THR A 119 24.40 9.99 -12.58
C THR A 119 24.69 9.66 -14.04
N SER A 120 24.69 8.39 -14.44
CA SER A 120 25.02 7.94 -15.81
C SER A 120 23.95 8.33 -16.84
N GLY A 121 22.70 8.44 -16.41
CA GLY A 121 21.54 8.66 -17.28
C GLY A 121 20.99 7.39 -17.93
N GLU A 122 21.54 6.22 -17.58
CA GLU A 122 21.06 4.90 -17.98
C GLU A 122 19.65 4.60 -17.43
N VAL A 123 19.15 3.40 -17.74
CA VAL A 123 17.87 2.89 -17.24
C VAL A 123 18.10 1.57 -16.53
N THR A 124 17.67 1.49 -15.28
CA THR A 124 17.48 0.23 -14.57
C THR A 124 16.20 -0.40 -15.13
N SER A 125 16.33 -1.26 -16.14
CA SER A 125 15.18 -1.72 -16.90
C SER A 125 14.26 -2.64 -16.09
N ILE A 126 12.99 -2.78 -16.49
CA ILE A 126 12.07 -3.77 -15.89
C ILE A 126 12.69 -5.18 -15.81
N LYS A 127 13.52 -5.58 -16.78
CA LYS A 127 14.19 -6.89 -16.75
C LYS A 127 15.20 -7.00 -15.61
N ASP A 128 15.92 -5.93 -15.34
CA ASP A 128 16.93 -5.87 -14.28
C ASP A 128 16.25 -5.75 -12.91
N ILE A 129 15.21 -4.93 -12.78
CA ILE A 129 14.37 -4.84 -11.57
C ILE A 129 13.79 -6.22 -11.20
N ILE A 130 13.32 -7.00 -12.18
CA ILE A 130 12.89 -8.39 -11.96
C ILE A 130 14.02 -9.25 -11.39
N ILE A 131 15.26 -9.10 -11.87
CA ILE A 131 16.42 -9.85 -11.38
C ILE A 131 16.77 -9.43 -9.95
N TYR A 132 16.84 -8.13 -9.66
CA TYR A 132 17.19 -7.60 -8.35
C TYR A 132 16.12 -7.92 -7.28
N THR A 133 14.84 -7.92 -7.66
CA THR A 133 13.74 -8.33 -6.77
C THR A 133 13.82 -9.82 -6.43
N LYS A 134 14.20 -10.68 -7.39
CA LYS A 134 14.41 -12.12 -7.15
C LYS A 134 15.57 -12.38 -6.20
N ASP A 135 16.67 -11.65 -6.37
CA ASP A 135 17.82 -11.70 -5.45
C ASP A 135 17.41 -11.32 -4.02
N PHE A 136 16.65 -10.24 -3.84
CA PHE A 136 16.14 -9.85 -2.54
C PHE A 136 15.27 -10.94 -1.90
N ILE A 137 14.31 -11.50 -2.66
CA ILE A 137 13.43 -12.58 -2.18
C ILE A 137 14.23 -13.82 -1.79
N ASN A 138 15.21 -14.23 -2.61
CA ASN A 138 16.10 -15.34 -2.28
C ASN A 138 16.90 -15.08 -1.00
N GLY A 139 17.38 -13.85 -0.81
CA GLY A 139 18.04 -13.40 0.42
C GLY A 139 17.13 -13.51 1.63
N TYR A 140 15.90 -13.00 1.55
CA TYR A 140 14.90 -13.07 2.63
C TYR A 140 14.63 -14.52 3.05
N MET A 141 14.40 -15.41 2.07
CA MET A 141 14.16 -16.83 2.34
C MET A 141 15.36 -17.48 3.05
N VAL A 142 16.59 -17.13 2.70
CA VAL A 142 17.81 -17.63 3.36
C VAL A 142 17.96 -17.06 4.78
N GLY A 143 17.71 -15.76 4.98
CA GLY A 143 17.76 -15.13 6.32
C GLY A 143 16.73 -15.71 7.29
N ALA A 144 15.48 -15.86 6.85
CA ALA A 144 14.43 -16.45 7.67
C ALA A 144 14.75 -17.92 8.05
N LEU A 145 15.18 -18.73 7.08
CA LEU A 145 15.58 -20.12 7.33
C LEU A 145 16.79 -20.24 8.26
N ALA A 146 17.74 -19.30 8.21
CA ALA A 146 18.88 -19.26 9.14
C ALA A 146 18.46 -19.06 10.61
N ASN A 147 17.26 -18.51 10.85
CA ASN A 147 16.67 -18.30 12.17
C ASN A 147 15.62 -19.38 12.52
N ASN A 148 15.56 -20.48 11.75
CA ASN A 148 14.54 -21.54 11.81
C ASN A 148 13.09 -21.06 11.59
N ASP A 149 12.90 -19.87 11.02
CA ASP A 149 11.58 -19.36 10.71
C ASP A 149 11.09 -19.87 9.35
N THR A 150 9.92 -20.51 9.37
CA THR A 150 9.20 -21.03 8.20
C THR A 150 7.79 -20.44 8.06
N GLU A 151 7.36 -19.54 8.95
CA GLU A 151 5.98 -19.04 9.05
C GLU A 151 5.83 -17.58 8.64
N SER A 152 6.84 -16.73 8.91
CA SER A 152 6.76 -15.29 8.61
C SER A 152 6.61 -15.01 7.13
N LYS A 153 5.78 -14.03 6.79
CA LYS A 153 5.55 -13.60 5.40
C LYS A 153 6.30 -12.33 5.03
N LEU A 154 6.52 -12.16 3.74
CA LEU A 154 7.03 -10.95 3.12
C LEU A 154 5.99 -10.45 2.09
N ASP A 155 5.37 -9.31 2.37
CA ASP A 155 4.63 -8.52 1.38
C ASP A 155 5.61 -7.53 0.75
N LEU A 156 6.05 -7.79 -0.49
CA LEU A 156 7.09 -7.02 -1.17
C LEU A 156 6.51 -6.06 -2.22
N GLY A 157 6.57 -4.76 -1.96
CA GLY A 157 6.30 -3.71 -2.95
C GLY A 157 7.52 -3.42 -3.83
N VAL A 158 7.38 -3.54 -5.14
CA VAL A 158 8.41 -3.09 -6.10
C VAL A 158 8.13 -1.63 -6.46
N GLY A 159 8.91 -0.71 -5.91
CA GLY A 159 8.65 0.73 -5.93
C GLY A 159 9.23 1.49 -7.12
N THR A 160 8.45 2.41 -7.65
CA THR A 160 8.87 3.56 -8.46
C THR A 160 8.32 4.84 -7.83
N SER A 161 8.40 5.99 -8.50
CA SER A 161 7.69 7.20 -8.09
C SER A 161 6.90 7.85 -9.23
N ASN A 162 6.19 8.94 -8.96
CA ASN A 162 5.67 9.84 -10.00
C ASN A 162 6.65 10.95 -10.43
N LEU A 163 7.85 11.04 -9.83
CA LEU A 163 8.80 12.13 -10.01
C LEU A 163 9.20 12.39 -11.47
N ASN A 164 8.74 13.53 -11.99
CA ASN A 164 9.39 14.21 -13.10
C ASN A 164 10.23 15.35 -12.50
N TYR A 165 11.55 15.27 -12.64
CA TYR A 165 12.47 16.17 -11.93
C TYR A 165 12.37 17.60 -12.44
N GLU A 166 12.21 17.75 -13.75
CA GLU A 166 12.04 19.01 -14.44
C GLU A 166 10.71 19.70 -14.04
N TYR A 167 9.64 18.92 -13.84
CA TYR A 167 8.39 19.42 -13.25
C TYR A 167 8.57 19.88 -11.79
N TRP A 168 9.28 19.11 -10.98
CA TRP A 168 9.52 19.41 -9.56
C TRP A 168 10.41 20.65 -9.35
N ASP A 169 11.49 20.78 -10.12
CA ASP A 169 12.51 21.84 -9.98
C ASP A 169 12.08 23.15 -10.67
N GLU A 170 11.52 23.07 -11.89
CA GLU A 170 11.20 24.24 -12.72
C GLU A 170 9.69 24.51 -12.88
N GLY A 171 8.82 23.61 -12.41
CA GLY A 171 7.38 23.65 -12.73
C GLY A 171 7.07 23.27 -14.19
N VAL A 172 8.07 22.87 -14.98
CA VAL A 172 7.94 22.57 -16.42
C VAL A 172 8.17 21.10 -16.65
N CYS A 173 7.07 20.41 -16.98
CA CYS A 173 7.09 19.01 -17.37
C CYS A 173 7.93 18.80 -18.65
N LEU A 174 9.03 18.03 -18.57
CA LEU A 174 9.90 17.72 -19.70
C LEU A 174 10.36 16.25 -19.68
N GLY A 175 10.82 15.75 -20.83
CA GLY A 175 11.38 14.41 -20.94
C GLY A 175 10.35 13.28 -20.82
N TYR A 176 10.77 12.13 -20.31
CA TYR A 176 9.90 10.98 -20.10
C TYR A 176 9.02 11.16 -18.85
N PHE A 177 7.89 10.45 -18.80
CA PHE A 177 6.91 10.55 -17.72
C PHE A 177 6.23 11.93 -17.64
N CYS A 178 6.16 12.62 -18.79
CA CYS A 178 5.53 13.92 -18.91
C CYS A 178 4.18 13.89 -19.64
N THR A 179 3.89 12.81 -20.37
CA THR A 179 2.58 12.61 -21.01
C THR A 179 1.76 11.55 -20.29
N THR A 180 0.43 11.64 -20.40
CA THR A 180 -0.46 10.60 -19.87
C THR A 180 -0.19 9.25 -20.54
N GLU A 181 0.23 9.24 -21.81
CA GLU A 181 0.64 8.02 -22.51
C GLU A 181 1.93 7.41 -21.92
N ASP A 182 2.94 8.22 -21.60
CA ASP A 182 4.17 7.72 -20.97
C ASP A 182 3.91 7.11 -19.60
N ALA A 183 3.16 7.82 -18.75
CA ALA A 183 2.82 7.38 -17.41
C ALA A 183 1.93 6.13 -17.42
N TYR A 184 0.92 6.09 -18.30
CA TYR A 184 0.08 4.91 -18.51
C TYR A 184 0.89 3.69 -18.97
N ASN A 185 1.77 3.86 -19.96
CA ASN A 185 2.62 2.77 -20.43
C ASN A 185 3.63 2.31 -19.36
N HIS A 186 4.08 3.21 -18.47
CA HIS A 186 4.89 2.86 -17.33
C HIS A 186 4.13 2.04 -16.28
N GLY A 187 2.93 2.48 -15.88
CA GLY A 187 2.06 1.77 -14.94
C GLY A 187 1.71 0.36 -15.45
N LYS A 188 1.41 0.25 -16.75
CA LYS A 188 1.23 -1.02 -17.45
C LYS A 188 2.44 -1.94 -17.36
N ALA A 189 3.64 -1.42 -17.63
CA ALA A 189 4.88 -2.19 -17.53
C ALA A 189 5.13 -2.66 -16.09
N TRP A 190 4.76 -1.83 -15.10
CA TRP A 190 4.83 -2.13 -13.67
C TRP A 190 3.89 -3.28 -13.27
N ALA A 191 2.62 -3.23 -13.68
CA ALA A 191 1.68 -4.33 -13.44
C ALA A 191 2.19 -5.64 -14.08
N GLN A 192 2.69 -5.59 -15.32
CA GLN A 192 3.25 -6.75 -16.02
C GLN A 192 4.49 -7.35 -15.33
N MET A 193 5.32 -6.51 -14.72
CA MET A 193 6.42 -6.94 -13.86
C MET A 193 5.92 -7.69 -12.61
N VAL A 194 4.88 -7.17 -11.94
CA VAL A 194 4.28 -7.77 -10.75
C VAL A 194 3.66 -9.15 -11.06
N ILE A 195 2.98 -9.30 -12.21
CA ILE A 195 2.51 -10.61 -12.71
C ILE A 195 3.70 -11.58 -12.80
N THR A 196 4.76 -11.16 -13.50
CA THR A 196 5.95 -11.99 -13.78
C THR A 196 6.67 -12.44 -12.50
N LEU A 197 6.76 -11.56 -11.50
CA LEU A 197 7.37 -11.87 -10.20
C LEU A 197 6.52 -12.83 -9.37
N ASN A 198 5.20 -12.65 -9.32
CA ASN A 198 4.31 -13.57 -8.62
C ASN A 198 4.29 -14.97 -9.23
N ASP A 199 4.36 -15.09 -10.56
CA ASP A 199 4.41 -16.39 -11.22
C ASP A 199 5.77 -17.09 -11.03
N TRP A 200 6.86 -16.32 -10.90
CA TRP A 200 8.15 -16.85 -10.45
C TRP A 200 8.11 -17.31 -8.98
N VAL A 201 7.54 -16.51 -8.07
CA VAL A 201 7.37 -16.85 -6.63
C VAL A 201 6.62 -18.17 -6.46
N LYS A 202 5.52 -18.38 -7.22
CA LYS A 202 4.79 -19.66 -7.25
C LYS A 202 5.68 -20.80 -7.75
N THR A 203 6.44 -20.56 -8.82
CA THR A 203 7.36 -21.54 -9.43
C THR A 203 8.49 -21.95 -8.48
N GLN A 204 8.96 -21.06 -7.61
CA GLN A 204 9.95 -21.39 -6.56
C GLN A 204 9.33 -22.08 -5.32
N GLY A 205 8.00 -22.20 -5.25
CA GLY A 205 7.29 -22.71 -4.07
C GLY A 205 7.22 -21.71 -2.90
N TYR A 206 7.52 -20.43 -3.13
CA TYR A 206 7.55 -19.39 -2.09
C TYR A 206 6.18 -18.74 -1.82
N ALA A 207 5.13 -19.07 -2.58
CA ALA A 207 3.83 -18.41 -2.52
C ALA A 207 3.05 -18.54 -1.20
N SER A 208 3.49 -19.38 -0.25
CA SER A 208 2.97 -19.39 1.13
C SER A 208 3.59 -18.31 2.03
N ARG A 209 4.77 -17.81 1.64
CA ARG A 209 5.62 -16.88 2.41
C ARG A 209 5.87 -15.54 1.74
N VAL A 210 5.69 -15.41 0.44
CA VAL A 210 6.03 -14.20 -0.32
C VAL A 210 4.85 -13.78 -1.19
N SER A 211 4.43 -12.52 -1.03
CA SER A 211 3.53 -11.79 -1.91
C SER A 211 4.35 -10.72 -2.63
N VAL A 212 4.07 -10.46 -3.92
CA VAL A 212 4.67 -9.31 -4.62
C VAL A 212 3.57 -8.37 -5.10
N ALA A 213 3.74 -7.09 -4.80
CA ALA A 213 2.88 -5.99 -5.22
C ALA A 213 3.67 -4.99 -6.07
N GLY A 214 2.96 -4.13 -6.80
CA GLY A 214 3.56 -2.88 -7.25
C GLY A 214 3.78 -1.95 -6.05
N ALA A 215 4.53 -0.89 -6.25
CA ALA A 215 4.50 0.26 -5.36
C ALA A 215 4.83 1.53 -6.16
N SER A 216 4.25 2.65 -5.77
CA SER A 216 4.59 3.98 -6.28
C SER A 216 4.61 4.98 -5.14
N ASP A 217 5.69 5.73 -5.08
CA ASP A 217 5.80 6.95 -4.31
C ASP A 217 5.07 8.05 -5.10
N ILE A 218 3.94 8.54 -4.57
CA ILE A 218 3.11 9.55 -5.23
C ILE A 218 3.10 10.80 -4.35
N GLU A 219 4.12 11.63 -4.49
CA GLU A 219 4.14 12.98 -3.94
C GLU A 219 3.44 13.97 -4.88
N LEU A 220 2.75 14.96 -4.33
CA LEU A 220 1.90 15.87 -5.10
C LEU A 220 2.72 16.96 -5.82
N ALA A 221 3.89 17.34 -5.29
CA ALA A 221 4.81 18.32 -5.88
C ALA A 221 5.67 17.71 -7.00
N TRP A 222 5.74 16.38 -7.09
CA TRP A 222 6.60 15.65 -8.02
C TRP A 222 6.02 15.49 -9.42
N ASN A 223 4.69 15.57 -9.56
CA ASN A 223 4.00 15.59 -10.83
C ASN A 223 2.56 16.07 -10.67
N SER A 224 1.92 16.44 -11.78
CA SER A 224 0.48 16.68 -11.82
C SER A 224 -0.33 15.43 -11.44
N ALA A 225 -1.53 15.65 -10.92
CA ALA A 225 -2.51 14.59 -10.67
C ALA A 225 -2.90 13.90 -11.99
N LEU A 226 -3.04 14.65 -13.09
CA LEU A 226 -3.36 14.10 -14.42
C LEU A 226 -2.38 13.00 -14.86
N ILE A 227 -1.08 13.23 -14.71
CA ILE A 227 -0.03 12.27 -15.08
C ILE A 227 0.03 11.12 -14.08
N SER A 228 -0.06 11.41 -12.78
CA SER A 228 -0.07 10.40 -11.72
C SER A 228 -1.28 9.45 -11.86
N HIS A 229 -2.47 9.98 -12.17
CA HIS A 229 -3.69 9.20 -12.41
C HIS A 229 -3.56 8.33 -13.67
N ALA A 230 -2.84 8.79 -14.70
CA ALA A 230 -2.59 7.97 -15.88
C ALA A 230 -1.70 6.75 -15.57
N TRP A 231 -0.71 6.87 -14.68
CA TRP A 231 0.06 5.72 -14.16
C TRP A 231 -0.84 4.74 -13.41
N VAL A 232 -1.67 5.25 -12.48
CA VAL A 232 -2.62 4.43 -11.69
C VAL A 232 -3.57 3.66 -12.63
N LYS A 233 -4.12 4.33 -13.64
CA LYS A 233 -4.96 3.68 -14.67
C LYS A 233 -4.17 2.67 -15.51
N GLY A 234 -2.92 2.96 -15.83
CA GLY A 234 -2.04 2.04 -16.56
C GLY A 234 -1.75 0.76 -15.78
N PHE A 235 -1.63 0.86 -14.45
CA PHE A 235 -1.51 -0.29 -13.58
C PHE A 235 -2.83 -1.08 -13.52
N ASP A 236 -3.94 -0.41 -13.21
CA ASP A 236 -5.31 -0.97 -13.10
C ASP A 236 -5.76 -1.72 -14.36
N ASP A 237 -5.53 -1.15 -15.56
CA ASP A 237 -5.88 -1.81 -16.83
C ASP A 237 -5.11 -3.14 -17.08
N TYR A 238 -4.04 -3.43 -16.32
CA TYR A 238 -3.15 -4.58 -16.53
C TYR A 238 -2.85 -5.41 -15.26
N ASP A 239 -3.48 -5.11 -14.12
CA ASP A 239 -3.29 -5.83 -12.85
C ASP A 239 -3.94 -7.24 -12.82
N GLN A 240 -4.75 -7.55 -13.85
CA GLN A 240 -5.57 -8.75 -13.99
C GLN A 240 -6.73 -8.86 -12.95
N GLY A 241 -7.16 -7.75 -12.35
CA GLY A 241 -8.20 -7.65 -11.33
C GLY A 241 -7.82 -8.33 -10.01
N LYS A 242 -6.53 -8.35 -9.65
CA LYS A 242 -6.02 -9.12 -8.50
C LYS A 242 -4.69 -8.63 -7.91
N TYR A 243 -3.90 -7.83 -8.62
CA TYR A 243 -2.59 -7.39 -8.15
C TYR A 243 -2.71 -5.94 -7.69
N ILE A 244 -2.21 -5.66 -6.49
CA ILE A 244 -2.26 -4.32 -5.90
C ILE A 244 -0.96 -3.56 -6.18
N PHE A 245 -1.00 -2.25 -6.00
CA PHE A 245 0.19 -1.46 -5.76
C PHE A 245 0.08 -0.70 -4.44
N TYR A 246 1.19 -0.60 -3.73
CA TYR A 246 1.28 0.25 -2.56
C TYR A 246 1.53 1.71 -2.96
N ASN A 247 0.64 2.64 -2.59
CA ASN A 247 0.94 4.07 -2.64
C ASN A 247 1.65 4.45 -1.34
N PHE A 248 2.92 4.81 -1.41
CA PHE A 248 3.73 5.10 -0.23
C PHE A 248 4.23 6.55 -0.12
N GLY A 249 3.64 7.47 -0.89
CA GLY A 249 4.05 8.87 -0.92
C GLY A 249 3.31 9.80 0.07
N ALA A 250 3.41 11.10 -0.23
CA ALA A 250 3.01 12.20 0.64
C ALA A 250 1.63 12.80 0.33
N CYS A 251 1.31 13.92 1.00
CA CYS A 251 0.07 14.68 0.87
C CYS A 251 0.34 16.19 1.05
N GLU A 252 1.20 16.76 0.21
CA GLU A 252 1.66 18.15 0.35
C GLU A 252 0.52 19.16 0.17
N GLY A 253 0.42 20.14 1.08
CA GLY A 253 -0.68 21.11 1.11
C GLY A 253 -2.02 20.58 1.65
N CYS A 254 -2.15 19.27 1.89
CA CYS A 254 -3.32 18.68 2.54
C CYS A 254 -3.52 19.25 3.96
N ASP A 255 -4.77 19.23 4.46
CA ASP A 255 -5.12 19.79 5.76
C ASP A 255 -4.40 19.09 6.94
N ILE A 256 -3.46 19.78 7.58
CA ILE A 256 -2.62 19.29 8.68
C ILE A 256 -3.33 19.15 10.04
N GLY A 257 -4.63 19.48 10.11
CA GLY A 257 -5.41 19.49 11.35
C GLY A 257 -6.76 18.79 11.19
N ILE A 258 -7.14 18.03 12.22
CA ILE A 258 -8.45 17.35 12.26
C ILE A 258 -9.47 18.29 12.89
N ASN A 259 -10.32 18.88 12.06
CA ASN A 259 -11.52 19.58 12.52
C ASN A 259 -12.72 18.60 12.50
N LEU A 260 -13.44 18.54 13.63
CA LEU A 260 -14.60 17.66 13.84
C LEU A 260 -15.94 18.36 13.53
N THR A 261 -15.97 19.69 13.45
CA THR A 261 -17.18 20.47 13.13
C THR A 261 -17.24 20.92 11.67
N LYS A 262 -16.08 21.15 11.05
CA LYS A 262 -15.94 21.43 9.62
C LYS A 262 -15.07 20.34 8.98
N PRO A 263 -15.62 19.48 8.10
CA PRO A 263 -14.82 18.48 7.40
C PRO A 263 -13.87 19.14 6.37
N PRO A 264 -12.82 18.42 5.92
CA PRO A 264 -12.00 18.85 4.78
C PRO A 264 -12.86 19.00 3.52
N ASP A 265 -12.52 19.96 2.67
CA ASP A 265 -13.18 20.17 1.38
C ASP A 265 -12.55 19.24 0.32
N PRO A 266 -13.30 18.30 -0.31
CA PRO A 266 -12.79 17.40 -1.34
C PRO A 266 -12.15 18.11 -2.54
N TYR A 267 -12.60 19.33 -2.85
CA TYR A 267 -12.21 20.09 -4.04
C TYR A 267 -11.30 21.27 -3.72
N LYS A 268 -10.81 21.38 -2.47
CA LYS A 268 -9.76 22.33 -2.11
C LYS A 268 -8.52 22.09 -2.99
N ASP A 269 -8.07 23.15 -3.66
CA ASP A 269 -6.80 23.16 -4.38
C ASP A 269 -5.61 22.94 -3.41
N LEU A 270 -4.67 22.09 -3.81
CA LEU A 270 -3.45 21.76 -3.09
C LEU A 270 -2.24 22.31 -3.88
N THR A 271 -1.15 21.56 -4.00
CA THR A 271 -0.07 21.87 -4.94
C THR A 271 -0.43 21.42 -6.37
N GLY A 272 0.08 22.12 -7.38
CA GLY A 272 -0.18 21.82 -8.79
C GLY A 272 -1.69 21.84 -9.12
N ASP A 273 -2.18 20.78 -9.79
CA ASP A 273 -3.60 20.58 -10.04
C ASP A 273 -4.28 19.64 -9.03
N TRP A 274 -3.61 19.27 -7.93
CA TRP A 274 -4.14 18.32 -6.95
C TRP A 274 -5.28 18.91 -6.11
N THR A 275 -6.21 18.04 -5.73
CA THR A 275 -7.24 18.28 -4.71
C THR A 275 -7.29 17.08 -3.78
N HIS A 276 -7.87 17.20 -2.59
CA HIS A 276 -8.00 16.04 -1.68
C HIS A 276 -8.72 14.85 -2.35
N ALA A 277 -9.70 15.10 -3.24
CA ALA A 277 -10.37 14.06 -4.02
C ALA A 277 -9.43 13.36 -5.01
N LYS A 278 -8.51 14.10 -5.65
CA LYS A 278 -7.49 13.55 -6.55
C LYS A 278 -6.44 12.73 -5.80
N VAL A 279 -6.07 13.12 -4.59
CA VAL A 279 -5.20 12.32 -3.70
C VAL A 279 -5.91 11.03 -3.31
N HIS A 280 -7.17 11.12 -2.86
CA HIS A 280 -7.97 9.94 -2.50
C HIS A 280 -8.05 8.93 -3.66
N TYR A 281 -8.25 9.38 -4.90
CA TYR A 281 -8.23 8.50 -6.08
C TYR A 281 -6.93 7.70 -6.19
N SER A 282 -5.77 8.37 -6.14
CA SER A 282 -4.46 7.73 -6.27
C SER A 282 -4.07 6.82 -5.09
N ALA A 283 -4.72 6.97 -3.94
CA ALA A 283 -4.38 6.25 -2.72
C ALA A 283 -5.35 5.12 -2.34
N TRP A 284 -6.59 5.16 -2.83
CA TRP A 284 -7.65 4.21 -2.44
C TRP A 284 -8.85 4.15 -3.39
N GLY A 285 -9.20 5.28 -4.04
CA GLY A 285 -10.37 5.34 -4.93
C GLY A 285 -10.21 4.53 -6.22
N ALA A 286 -8.99 4.27 -6.66
CA ALA A 286 -8.67 3.29 -7.69
C ALA A 286 -8.47 1.88 -7.06
N PRO A 287 -9.14 0.82 -7.54
CA PRO A 287 -9.17 -0.50 -6.88
C PRO A 287 -7.82 -1.15 -6.50
N PRO A 288 -6.71 -0.99 -7.24
CA PRO A 288 -5.43 -1.60 -6.85
C PRO A 288 -4.60 -0.74 -5.89
N ALA A 289 -5.01 0.49 -5.54
CA ALA A 289 -4.23 1.43 -4.72
C ALA A 289 -4.37 1.17 -3.22
N TRP A 290 -3.28 0.78 -2.55
CA TRP A 290 -3.26 0.43 -1.12
C TRP A 290 -2.28 1.35 -0.36
N PRO A 291 -2.71 2.20 0.58
CA PRO A 291 -1.86 3.27 1.09
C PRO A 291 -0.98 2.85 2.27
N ILE A 292 0.29 3.24 2.19
CA ILE A 292 1.34 3.16 3.21
C ILE A 292 1.96 4.55 3.36
N PRO A 293 1.20 5.51 3.90
CA PRO A 293 1.56 6.92 3.85
C PRO A 293 2.87 7.23 4.56
N GLU A 294 3.61 8.21 4.04
CA GLU A 294 4.69 8.85 4.79
C GLU A 294 4.15 9.54 6.05
N ILE A 295 4.74 9.22 7.20
CA ILE A 295 4.45 9.80 8.51
C ILE A 295 5.78 10.21 9.17
N TYR A 296 6.51 11.10 8.51
CA TYR A 296 7.86 11.50 8.95
C TYR A 296 7.84 12.56 10.05
N LEU A 297 6.91 13.54 10.00
CA LEU A 297 6.91 14.70 10.89
C LEU A 297 6.51 14.39 12.34
N ASN A 298 7.38 14.76 13.28
CA ASN A 298 7.25 14.51 14.73
C ASN A 298 6.02 15.16 15.39
N ASN A 299 5.33 16.06 14.67
CA ASN A 299 4.17 16.80 15.13
C ASN A 299 2.82 16.18 14.72
N GLY A 300 2.82 15.05 14.00
CA GLY A 300 1.60 14.36 13.55
C GLY A 300 0.88 15.02 12.37
N TYR A 301 1.48 16.02 11.70
CA TYR A 301 0.86 16.69 10.55
C TYR A 301 0.55 15.71 9.41
N ASN A 302 1.49 14.82 9.06
CA ASN A 302 1.24 13.84 8.00
C ASN A 302 0.09 12.88 8.35
N ALA A 303 0.04 12.39 9.59
CA ALA A 303 -1.05 11.55 10.07
C ALA A 303 -2.42 12.24 9.97
N ASN A 304 -2.49 13.53 10.31
CA ASN A 304 -3.72 14.32 10.17
C ASN A 304 -4.13 14.52 8.70
N GLN A 305 -3.16 14.75 7.80
CA GLN A 305 -3.41 14.87 6.37
C GLN A 305 -4.07 13.59 5.83
N TRP A 306 -3.48 12.43 6.11
CA TRP A 306 -4.00 11.13 5.66
C TRP A 306 -5.35 10.75 6.30
N ALA A 307 -5.57 11.07 7.56
CA ALA A 307 -6.89 10.95 8.19
C ALA A 307 -7.95 11.86 7.55
N ASN A 308 -7.57 13.05 7.08
CA ASN A 308 -8.44 13.94 6.31
C ASN A 308 -8.72 13.41 4.89
N ILE A 309 -7.75 12.78 4.21
CA ILE A 309 -8.00 12.07 2.93
C ILE A 309 -9.00 10.92 3.11
N SER A 310 -8.87 10.13 4.18
CA SER A 310 -9.86 9.08 4.50
C SER A 310 -11.26 9.65 4.71
N LYS A 311 -11.38 10.80 5.39
CA LYS A 311 -12.65 11.51 5.56
C LYS A 311 -13.21 12.03 4.22
N VAL A 312 -12.37 12.52 3.32
CA VAL A 312 -12.78 12.93 1.97
C VAL A 312 -13.32 11.74 1.17
N GLY A 313 -12.72 10.56 1.29
CA GLY A 313 -13.24 9.32 0.70
C GLY A 313 -14.68 9.03 1.12
N VAL A 314 -14.95 9.04 2.43
CA VAL A 314 -16.29 8.86 3.00
C VAL A 314 -17.28 9.92 2.48
N MET A 315 -16.86 11.18 2.35
CA MET A 315 -17.71 12.25 1.82
C MET A 315 -18.02 12.10 0.32
N LEU A 316 -17.14 11.47 -0.44
CA LEU A 316 -17.33 11.13 -1.85
C LEU A 316 -18.12 9.82 -2.05
N GLY A 317 -18.57 9.17 -0.97
CA GLY A 317 -19.37 7.95 -1.00
C GLY A 317 -18.57 6.63 -1.02
N TYR A 318 -17.25 6.69 -0.80
CA TYR A 318 -16.41 5.50 -0.67
C TYR A 318 -16.44 4.97 0.77
N VAL A 319 -16.00 3.72 0.95
CA VAL A 319 -15.59 3.23 2.27
C VAL A 319 -14.34 4.00 2.74
N PRO A 320 -14.13 4.22 4.05
CA PRO A 320 -12.91 4.86 4.54
C PRO A 320 -11.67 4.10 4.09
N ILE A 321 -10.56 4.82 3.99
CA ILE A 321 -9.26 4.23 3.68
C ILE A 321 -8.88 3.23 4.77
N TYR A 322 -8.47 2.03 4.37
CA TYR A 322 -7.78 1.09 5.25
C TYR A 322 -6.27 1.23 5.04
N PHE A 323 -5.56 1.67 6.08
CA PHE A 323 -4.12 1.88 6.06
C PHE A 323 -3.37 0.61 6.46
N PHE A 324 -2.38 0.20 5.67
CA PHE A 324 -1.64 -1.06 5.91
C PHE A 324 -0.42 -0.89 6.82
N SER A 325 0.26 0.25 6.69
CA SER A 325 1.45 0.63 7.45
C SER A 325 1.58 2.15 7.44
N PRO A 326 2.16 2.81 8.45
CA PRO A 326 2.84 4.08 8.25
C PRO A 326 4.25 3.82 7.66
N LEU A 327 4.77 4.74 6.87
CA LEU A 327 6.18 4.80 6.53
C LEU A 327 6.86 5.89 7.36
N SER A 328 7.78 5.51 8.25
CA SER A 328 8.73 6.43 8.90
C SER A 328 10.06 6.47 8.14
N GLN A 329 10.99 7.36 8.51
CA GLN A 329 12.34 7.47 7.92
C GLN A 329 13.46 7.53 8.98
N TYR A 330 13.24 6.92 10.13
CA TYR A 330 14.13 7.04 11.30
C TYR A 330 15.54 6.51 11.00
N GLN A 331 15.65 5.34 10.36
CA GLN A 331 16.93 4.76 9.94
C GLN A 331 17.70 5.67 8.99
N ALA A 332 17.03 6.30 8.02
CA ALA A 332 17.66 7.29 7.15
C ALA A 332 18.17 8.50 7.93
N CYS A 333 17.40 9.01 8.90
CA CYS A 333 17.82 10.11 9.76
C CYS A 333 18.96 9.76 10.73
N LEU A 334 19.17 8.49 11.06
CA LEU A 334 20.38 8.04 11.77
C LEU A 334 21.61 7.92 10.84
N GLY A 335 21.39 7.68 9.54
CA GLY A 335 22.46 7.55 8.54
C GLY A 335 22.96 8.87 7.96
N ASN A 336 22.14 9.93 8.02
CA ASN A 336 22.36 11.18 7.28
C ASN A 336 22.53 12.41 8.18
N ASN A 337 23.22 13.42 7.67
CA ASN A 337 23.37 14.73 8.30
C ASN A 337 22.33 15.75 7.79
N ASP A 338 21.12 15.30 7.45
CA ASP A 338 20.07 16.20 6.96
C ASP A 338 19.61 17.15 8.09
N PRO A 339 19.67 18.48 7.92
CA PRO A 339 19.29 19.44 8.97
C PRO A 339 17.81 19.40 9.34
N SER A 340 16.95 18.77 8.54
CA SER A 340 15.52 18.58 8.82
C SER A 340 15.25 17.39 9.76
N CYS A 341 16.14 16.40 9.83
CA CYS A 341 15.92 15.16 10.57
C CYS A 341 15.46 15.33 12.04
N PRO A 342 15.95 16.28 12.85
CA PRO A 342 15.45 16.51 14.21
C PRO A 342 13.95 16.89 14.34
N TYR A 343 13.25 17.06 13.21
CA TYR A 343 11.81 17.34 13.12
C TYR A 343 11.04 16.26 12.34
N MET A 344 11.75 15.31 11.73
CA MET A 344 11.24 14.33 10.76
C MET A 344 11.76 12.89 11.02
N ASP A 345 12.26 12.63 12.23
CA ASP A 345 12.83 11.38 12.72
C ASP A 345 11.84 10.59 13.59
N ASN A 346 10.54 10.65 13.28
CA ASN A 346 9.52 9.76 13.86
C ASN A 346 10.02 8.31 13.83
N THR A 347 10.09 7.64 14.98
CA THR A 347 10.29 6.19 14.99
C THR A 347 9.09 5.46 14.36
N PRO A 348 9.24 4.21 13.88
CA PRO A 348 8.12 3.45 13.31
C PRO A 348 6.93 3.32 14.26
N GLN A 349 7.20 3.23 15.56
CA GLN A 349 6.20 3.20 16.62
C GLN A 349 5.47 4.55 16.77
N GLU A 350 6.18 5.68 16.72
CA GLU A 350 5.57 7.00 16.82
C GLU A 350 4.71 7.31 15.59
N ALA A 351 5.22 6.99 14.40
CA ALA A 351 4.49 7.09 13.14
C ALA A 351 3.18 6.27 13.17
N TRP A 352 3.22 5.03 13.67
CA TRP A 352 2.04 4.18 13.86
C TRP A 352 1.05 4.78 14.86
N ILE A 353 1.53 5.24 16.01
CA ILE A 353 0.68 5.84 17.04
C ILE A 353 0.04 7.14 16.55
N GLN A 354 0.75 7.96 15.77
CA GLN A 354 0.21 9.18 15.16
C GLN A 354 -0.88 8.85 14.16
N LEU A 355 -0.62 7.95 13.20
CA LEU A 355 -1.60 7.54 12.19
C LEU A 355 -2.84 6.90 12.85
N TYR A 356 -2.65 5.97 13.79
CA TYR A 356 -3.74 5.33 14.52
C TYR A 356 -4.63 6.34 15.25
N LYS A 357 -4.04 7.31 15.98
CA LYS A 357 -4.79 8.36 16.67
C LYS A 357 -5.56 9.24 15.69
N ALA A 358 -4.94 9.62 14.57
CA ALA A 358 -5.53 10.52 13.58
C ALA A 358 -6.75 9.89 12.90
N ILE A 359 -6.64 8.66 12.39
CA ILE A 359 -7.75 7.98 11.69
C ILE A 359 -8.91 7.61 12.63
N ASN A 360 -8.62 7.29 13.89
CA ASN A 360 -9.63 7.02 14.92
C ASN A 360 -10.18 8.28 15.61
N ALA A 361 -9.78 9.50 15.21
CA ALA A 361 -10.38 10.73 15.72
C ALA A 361 -11.83 10.95 15.24
N ARG A 362 -12.27 10.23 14.20
CA ARG A 362 -13.63 10.23 13.66
C ARG A 362 -14.17 8.80 13.57
N PRO A 363 -15.37 8.47 14.10
CA PRO A 363 -15.92 7.12 14.05
C PRO A 363 -16.06 6.54 12.64
N GLU A 364 -16.33 7.38 11.64
CA GLU A 364 -16.52 6.98 10.25
C GLU A 364 -15.22 6.66 9.48
N THR A 365 -14.05 7.01 10.02
CA THR A 365 -12.72 6.64 9.48
C THR A 365 -11.95 5.71 10.41
N ALA A 366 -12.58 5.25 11.49
CA ALA A 366 -11.93 4.47 12.53
C ALA A 366 -11.46 3.09 12.03
N GLN A 367 -10.22 2.74 12.36
CA GLN A 367 -9.59 1.46 12.01
C GLN A 367 -9.04 0.82 13.28
N LYS A 368 -9.46 -0.41 13.56
CA LYS A 368 -9.15 -1.12 14.82
C LYS A 368 -7.68 -1.47 15.02
N TYR A 369 -6.92 -1.63 13.93
CA TYR A 369 -5.52 -2.05 13.94
C TYR A 369 -4.88 -1.75 12.58
N ILE A 370 -3.65 -1.26 12.57
CA ILE A 370 -2.83 -1.07 11.37
C ILE A 370 -1.81 -2.23 11.32
N PRO A 371 -1.84 -3.11 10.30
CA PRO A 371 -1.09 -4.37 10.29
C PRO A 371 0.42 -4.29 10.51
N TYR A 372 1.08 -3.30 9.91
CA TYR A 372 2.53 -3.23 9.81
C TYR A 372 3.08 -1.91 10.39
N MET A 373 4.39 -1.89 10.60
CA MET A 373 5.21 -0.69 10.77
C MET A 373 6.38 -0.79 9.80
N THR A 374 6.61 0.27 9.02
CA THR A 374 7.69 0.31 8.02
C THR A 374 8.55 1.54 8.19
N ASP A 375 9.86 1.38 8.02
CA ASP A 375 10.84 2.46 8.09
C ASP A 375 11.68 2.51 6.82
N ILE A 376 11.94 3.69 6.26
CA ILE A 376 12.78 3.84 5.07
C ILE A 376 14.24 4.14 5.43
N ASP A 377 15.13 3.35 4.85
CA ASP A 377 16.58 3.51 4.88
C ASP A 377 17.02 4.05 3.51
N TRP A 378 17.50 5.29 3.50
CA TRP A 378 18.10 5.95 2.35
C TRP A 378 19.50 6.52 2.71
N PRO A 379 20.52 6.29 1.86
CA PRO A 379 21.91 6.70 2.12
C PRO A 379 22.28 8.06 1.51
#